data_AF-A0A3M8EKS3-F1
#
_entry.id   AF-A0A3M8EKS3-F1
#
_cell.length_a   1.000
_cell.length_b   1.000
_cell.length_c   1.000
_cell.angle_alpha   90.00
_cell.angle_beta   90.00
_cell.angle_gamma   90.00
#
_symmetry.space_group_name_H-M   'P 1'
#
loop_
_entity.id
_entity.type
_entity.pdbx_description
1 polymer ?
#
loop_
_entity_poly.entity_id
_entity_poly.type
_entity_poly.pdbx_seq_one_letter_code
_entity_poly.pdbx_strand_id
1 'polypeptide(L)' 'MELYHKIKDYMEFYNRKRPHQSLGYKTPEEMFRVAA' A
#
# COMPACT_ATOMS: atom_id res chain seq x y z
N MET A 1 5.57 -0.18 21.65
CA MET A 1 5.64 -1.22 20.60
C MET A 1 4.34 -1.40 19.82
N GLU A 2 3.16 -1.11 20.39
CA GLU A 2 1.86 -1.25 19.69
C GLU A 2 1.66 -0.31 18.50
N LEU A 3 2.05 0.97 18.63
CA LEU A 3 1.89 1.96 17.57
C LEU A 3 2.64 1.56 16.29
N TYR A 4 3.85 1.03 16.44
CA TYR A 4 4.66 0.58 15.31
C TYR A 4 3.97 -0.53 14.52
N HIS A 5 3.39 -1.52 15.21
CA HIS A 5 2.64 -2.60 14.54
C HIS A 5 1.43 -2.06 13.79
N LYS A 6 0.63 -1.18 14.43
CA LYS A 6 -0.53 -0.56 13.77
C LYS A 6 -0.14 0.23 12.51
N ILE A 7 0.98 0.96 12.55
CA ILE A 7 1.49 1.67 11.37
C ILE A 7 1.91 0.68 10.29
N LYS A 8 2.65 -0.37 10.65
CA LYS A 8 3.10 -1.39 9.70
C LYS A 8 1.92 -2.09 9.01
N ASP A 9 0.91 -2.49 9.77
CA ASP A 9 -0.29 -3.15 9.24
C ASP A 9 -1.05 -2.23 8.28
N TYR A 10 -1.17 -0.94 8.64
CA TYR A 10 -1.79 0.05 7.77
C TYR A 10 -1.00 0.26 6.47
N MET A 11 0.34 0.31 6.54
CA MET A 11 1.19 0.44 5.35
C MET A 11 1.06 -0.76 4.42
N GLU A 12 0.96 -1.98 4.95
CA GLU A 12 0.71 -3.17 4.13
C GLU A 12 -0.64 -3.09 3.42
N PHE A 13 -1.70 -2.71 4.15
CA PHE A 13 -3.02 -2.52 3.57
C PHE A 13 -3.03 -1.44 2.48
N TYR A 14 -2.45 -0.28 2.76
CA TYR A 14 -2.38 0.83 1.81
C TYR A 14 -1.64 0.43 0.54
N ASN A 15 -0.48 -0.21 0.66
CA ASN A 15 0.36 -0.51 -0.49
C ASN A 15 -0.16 -1.68 -1.34
N ARG A 16 -0.90 -2.63 -0.75
CA ARG A 16 -1.20 -3.93 -1.41
C ARG A 16 -2.68 -4.27 -1.53
N LYS A 17 -3.55 -3.61 -0.76
CA LYS A 17 -4.99 -3.97 -0.68
C LYS A 17 -5.93 -2.82 -1.00
N ARG A 18 -5.47 -1.57 -0.94
CA ARG A 18 -6.30 -0.38 -1.20
C ARG A 18 -6.17 0.09 -2.65
N PRO A 19 -7.22 -0.01 -3.47
CA PRO A 19 -7.29 0.68 -4.77
C PRO A 19 -7.25 2.19 -4.58
N HIS A 20 -6.47 2.89 -5.40
CA HIS A 20 -6.39 4.35 -5.38
C HIS A 20 -6.97 4.92 -6.66
N GLN A 21 -7.96 5.81 -6.55
CA GLN A 21 -8.57 6.46 -7.71
C GLN A 21 -7.53 7.24 -8.54
N SER A 22 -6.55 7.88 -7.90
CA SER A 22 -5.44 8.57 -8.58
C SER A 22 -4.50 7.64 -9.34
N LEU A 23 -4.49 6.34 -9.01
CA LEU A 23 -3.71 5.31 -9.70
C LEU A 23 -4.57 4.50 -10.69
N GLY A 24 -5.74 5.00 -11.08
CA GLY A 24 -6.67 4.27 -11.94
C GLY A 24 -7.22 3.01 -11.28
N TYR A 25 -7.51 3.09 -9.97
CA TYR A 25 -7.98 1.98 -9.13
C TYR A 25 -6.99 0.83 -8.96
N LYS A 26 -5.71 1.05 -9.27
CA LYS A 26 -4.63 0.13 -8.90
C LYS A 26 -4.09 0.43 -7.50
N THR A 27 -3.41 -0.55 -6.92
CA THR A 27 -2.61 -0.41 -5.70
C THR A 27 -1.22 0.16 -6.01
N PRO A 28 -0.52 0.76 -5.04
CA PRO A 28 0.86 1.18 -5.21
C PRO A 28 1.79 0.02 -5.64
N GLU A 29 1.59 -1.18 -5.08
CA GLU A 29 2.33 -2.38 -5.48
C GLU A 29 2.15 -2.70 -6.96
N GLU A 30 0.92 -2.70 -7.49
CA GLU A 30 0.66 -2.97 -8.91
C GLU A 30 1.25 -1.92 -9.85
N MET A 31 1.42 -0.67 -9.40
CA MET A 31 1.95 0.42 -10.23
C MET A 31 3.47 0.47 -10.25
N PHE A 32 4.13 0.22 -9.11
CA PHE A 32 5.56 0.53 -8.94
C PHE A 32 6.46 -0.70 -8.72
N ARG A 33 5.91 -1.91 -8.52
CA ARG A 33 6.72 -3.11 -8.27
C ARG A 33 7.60 -3.52 -9.47
N VAL A 34 7.38 -2.95 -10.65
CA VAL A 34 8.22 -3.16 -11.85
C VAL A 34 9.43 -2.20 -11.91
N ALA A 35 9.59 -1.29 -10.95
CA ALA A 35 10.67 -0.29 -10.95
C ALA A 35 11.90 -0.66 -10.08
N ALA A 36 12.11 -1.95 -9.78
CA ALA A 36 13.25 -2.44 -9.01
C ALA A 36 14.17 -3.33 -9.86
#